data_AF-A0A5N6SY68-F1
#
_entry.id   AF-A0A5N6SY68-F1
#
_cell.length_a   1.000
_cell.length_b   1.000
_cell.length_c   1.000
_cell.angle_alpha   90.00
_cell.angle_beta   90.00
_cell.angle_gamma   90.00
#
_symmetry.space_group_name_H-M   'P 1'
#
loop_
_entity.id
_entity.type
_entity.pdbx_description
1 polymer ?
#
loop_
_entity_poly.entity_id
_entity_poly.type
_entity_poly.pdbx_seq_one_letter_code
_entity_poly.pdbx_strand_id
1 'polypeptide(L)'
;MTATWNGFGSATETTLAKASSSGTIWTLNIAAMMNLVVSLGMVELVSAYPNSGGQYCWAFCAARPNWPPFASYMSACGKTCGWWLGLASVCNLAAVMVLAMLHLGVDGYIVRPW
;
A
#
# COMPACT_ATOMS: atom_id res chain seq x y z
N MET A 1 0.43 6.10 -8.75
CA MET A 1 -0.39 4.95 -8.31
C MET A 1 -0.43 3.87 -9.41
N THR A 2 0.73 3.50 -9.97
CA THR A 2 0.86 2.58 -11.11
C THR A 2 1.46 1.22 -10.71
N ALA A 3 1.82 1.03 -9.44
CA ALA A 3 2.45 -0.20 -8.94
C ALA A 3 1.55 -1.04 -8.02
N THR A 4 0.28 -0.68 -7.86
CA THR A 4 -0.69 -1.46 -7.04
C THR A 4 -0.81 -2.90 -7.55
N TRP A 5 -0.73 -3.11 -8.86
CA TRP A 5 -0.77 -4.44 -9.46
C TRP A 5 0.43 -5.31 -9.08
N ASN A 6 1.63 -4.73 -8.99
CA ASN A 6 2.83 -5.46 -8.56
C ASN A 6 2.73 -5.87 -7.09
N GLY A 7 2.32 -4.96 -6.21
CA GLY A 7 2.12 -5.29 -4.79
C GLY A 7 1.04 -6.36 -4.58
N PHE A 8 -0.04 -6.29 -5.37
CA PHE A 8 -1.09 -7.31 -5.37
C PHE A 8 -0.57 -8.67 -5.83
N GLY A 9 0.21 -8.71 -6.92
CA GLY A 9 0.85 -9.92 -7.43
C GLY A 9 1.73 -10.59 -6.39
N SER A 10 2.64 -9.83 -5.75
CA SER A 10 3.53 -10.35 -4.70
C SER A 10 2.77 -10.86 -3.46
N ALA A 11 1.69 -10.19 -3.07
CA ALA A 11 0.84 -10.65 -1.96
C ALA A 11 0.08 -11.95 -2.31
N THR A 12 -0.38 -12.08 -3.55
CA THR A 12 -1.07 -13.28 -4.05
C THR A 12 -0.11 -14.46 -4.15
N GLU A 13 1.12 -14.23 -4.60
CA GLU A 13 2.18 -15.24 -4.66
C GLU A 13 2.53 -15.77 -3.26
N THR A 14 2.76 -14.87 -2.30
CA THR A 14 3.13 -15.26 -0.93
C THR A 14 2.01 -15.98 -0.18
N THR A 15 0.76 -15.59 -0.40
CA THR A 15 -0.40 -16.30 0.16
C THR A 15 -0.59 -17.65 -0.50
N LEU A 16 -0.41 -17.78 -1.82
CA LEU A 16 -0.50 -19.07 -2.49
C LEU A 16 0.60 -20.04 -2.02
N ALA A 17 1.83 -19.55 -1.87
CA ALA A 17 2.97 -20.34 -1.41
C ALA A 17 2.80 -20.87 0.04
N LYS A 18 2.04 -20.16 0.88
CA LYS A 18 1.92 -20.48 2.33
C LYS A 18 0.56 -21.00 2.76
N ALA A 19 -0.53 -20.59 2.11
CA ALA A 19 -1.91 -20.79 2.56
C ALA A 19 -2.74 -21.67 1.61
N SER A 20 -2.15 -22.19 0.52
CA SER A 20 -2.84 -22.94 -0.53
C SER A 20 -3.89 -22.10 -1.29
N SER A 21 -4.40 -22.64 -2.40
CA SER A 21 -5.35 -21.95 -3.28
C SER A 21 -6.62 -21.51 -2.56
N SER A 22 -7.17 -22.35 -1.68
CA SER A 22 -8.35 -22.01 -0.89
C SER A 22 -8.10 -20.88 0.12
N GLY A 23 -6.89 -20.82 0.71
CA GLY A 23 -6.53 -19.76 1.65
C GLY A 23 -6.37 -18.41 0.94
N THR A 24 -5.78 -18.41 -0.25
CA THR A 24 -5.65 -17.19 -1.07
C THR A 24 -7.01 -16.58 -1.39
N ILE A 25 -7.98 -17.38 -1.85
CA ILE A 25 -9.33 -16.88 -2.19
C ILE A 25 -10.03 -16.28 -0.96
N TRP A 26 -9.93 -16.93 0.20
CA TRP A 26 -10.52 -16.41 1.43
C TRP A 26 -9.90 -15.07 1.84
N THR A 27 -8.58 -14.95 1.83
CA THR A 27 -7.88 -13.71 2.18
C THR A 27 -8.16 -12.57 1.18
N LEU A 28 -8.34 -12.89 -0.10
CA LEU A 28 -8.69 -11.91 -1.13
C LEU A 28 -10.06 -11.27 -0.86
N ASN A 29 -11.06 -12.10 -0.50
CA ASN A 29 -12.41 -11.61 -0.18
C ASN A 29 -12.39 -10.68 1.03
N ILE A 30 -11.66 -11.06 2.09
CA ILE A 30 -11.51 -10.20 3.28
C ILE A 30 -10.83 -8.88 2.90
N ALA A 31 -9.74 -8.94 2.13
CA ALA A 31 -9.03 -7.74 1.69
C ALA A 31 -9.93 -6.81 0.85
N ALA A 32 -10.76 -7.37 -0.03
CA ALA A 32 -11.73 -6.61 -0.81
C ALA A 32 -12.79 -5.94 0.07
N MET A 33 -13.35 -6.65 1.05
CA MET A 33 -14.31 -6.07 2.00
C MET A 33 -13.70 -4.94 2.82
N MET A 34 -12.47 -5.09 3.30
CA MET A 34 -11.77 -4.02 4.04
C MET A 34 -11.53 -2.78 3.17
N ASN A 35 -11.14 -2.97 1.92
CA ASN A 35 -11.00 -1.86 0.97
C ASN A 35 -12.35 -1.19 0.70
N LEU A 36 -13.44 -1.96 0.57
CA LEU A 36 -14.79 -1.41 0.38
C LEU A 36 -15.20 -0.51 1.56
N VAL A 37 -14.98 -0.96 2.80
CA VAL A 37 -15.30 -0.17 4.00
C VAL A 37 -14.53 1.14 4.02
N VAL A 38 -13.23 1.11 3.68
CA VAL A 38 -12.42 2.34 3.59
C VAL A 38 -12.92 3.25 2.47
N SER A 39 -13.23 2.71 1.29
CA SER A 39 -13.77 3.47 0.17
C SER A 39 -15.11 4.12 0.51
N LEU A 40 -16.01 3.40 1.18
CA LEU A 40 -17.29 3.94 1.66
C LEU A 40 -17.08 5.09 2.64
N GLY A 41 -16.19 4.93 3.63
CA GLY A 41 -15.85 6.02 4.55
C GLY A 41 -15.28 7.25 3.82
N MET A 42 -14.53 7.03 2.74
CA MET A 42 -13.99 8.13 1.95
C MET A 42 -15.05 8.83 1.09
N VAL A 43 -16.03 8.09 0.58
CA VAL A 43 -17.19 8.67 -0.13
C VAL A 43 -18.00 9.57 0.81
N GLU A 44 -18.24 9.12 2.05
CA GLU A 44 -18.94 9.94 3.06
C GLU A 44 -18.19 11.24 3.37
N LEU A 45 -16.87 11.17 3.54
CA LEU A 45 -16.03 12.35 3.79
C LEU A 45 -16.02 13.32 2.60
N VAL A 46 -15.96 12.81 1.38
CA VAL A 46 -16.00 13.62 0.16
C VAL A 46 -17.38 14.30 0.00
N SER A 47 -18.46 13.60 0.35
CA SER A 47 -19.82 14.15 0.33
C SER A 47 -20.00 15.29 1.34
N ALA A 48 -19.53 15.10 2.57
CA ALA A 48 -19.66 16.10 3.65
C ALA A 48 -18.71 17.31 3.48
N TYR A 49 -17.50 17.08 2.95
CA TYR A 49 -16.48 18.11 2.77
C TYR A 49 -15.92 18.05 1.35
N PRO A 50 -16.58 18.69 0.36
CA PRO A 50 -16.07 18.82 -1.01
C PRO A 50 -14.94 19.86 -1.04
N ASN A 51 -13.84 19.56 -0.34
CA ASN A 51 -12.66 20.40 -0.25
C ASN A 51 -11.53 19.79 -1.08
N SER A 52 -10.88 20.61 -1.92
CA SER A 52 -9.72 20.22 -2.73
C SER A 52 -8.45 19.96 -1.91
N GLY A 53 -8.48 20.22 -0.59
CA GLY A 53 -7.35 20.03 0.33
C GLY A 53 -7.02 18.59 0.73
N GLY A 54 -7.72 17.59 0.21
CA GLY A 54 -7.41 16.17 0.44
C GLY A 54 -7.46 15.71 1.91
N GLN A 55 -6.89 14.53 2.16
CA GLN A 55 -7.07 13.80 3.43
C GLN A 55 -6.53 14.52 4.69
N TYR A 56 -5.51 15.40 4.57
CA TYR A 56 -5.02 16.18 5.72
C TYR A 56 -6.00 17.29 6.10
N CYS A 57 -6.62 17.94 5.12
CA CYS A 57 -7.69 18.91 5.38
C CYS A 57 -8.93 18.21 5.95
N TRP A 58 -9.27 16.99 5.52
CA TRP A 58 -10.36 16.23 6.13
C TRP A 58 -10.07 15.88 7.59
N ALA A 59 -8.82 15.51 7.92
CA ALA A 59 -8.41 15.28 9.29
C ALA A 59 -8.46 16.56 10.16
N PHE A 60 -8.17 17.72 9.57
CA PHE A 60 -8.32 19.02 10.24
C PHE A 60 -9.79 19.37 10.50
N CYS A 61 -10.68 19.14 9.53
CA CYS A 61 -12.12 19.43 9.66
C CYS A 61 -12.86 18.45 10.59
N ALA A 62 -12.45 17.18 10.64
CA ALA A 62 -13.07 16.16 11.49
C ALA A 62 -12.57 16.17 12.94
N ALA A 63 -11.48 16.90 13.24
CA ALA A 63 -10.89 16.93 14.56
C ALA A 63 -11.67 17.81 15.55
N ARG A 64 -11.65 17.42 16.83
CA ARG A 64 -12.21 18.23 17.93
C ARG A 64 -11.53 19.61 17.99
N PRO A 65 -12.25 20.68 18.39
CA PRO A 65 -11.78 22.08 18.27
C PRO A 65 -10.41 22.38 18.88
N ASN A 66 -9.97 21.59 19.86
CA ASN A 66 -8.71 21.81 20.58
C ASN A 66 -7.49 21.13 19.94
N TRP A 67 -7.67 20.19 18.98
CA TRP A 67 -6.58 19.41 18.37
C TRP A 67 -6.52 19.39 16.83
N PRO A 68 -7.11 20.33 16.07
CA PRO A 68 -7.13 20.23 14.62
C PRO A 68 -5.74 20.25 13.94
N PRO A 69 -4.73 21.05 14.36
CA PRO A 69 -3.42 21.00 13.71
C PRO A 69 -2.67 19.69 14.00
N PHE A 70 -2.85 19.10 15.19
CA PHE A 70 -2.17 17.86 15.55
C PHE A 70 -2.71 16.66 14.76
N ALA A 71 -4.04 16.55 14.62
CA ALA A 71 -4.67 15.50 13.82
C ALA A 71 -4.25 15.59 12.33
N SER A 72 -4.21 16.81 11.78
CA SER A 72 -3.72 17.05 10.42
C SER A 72 -2.24 16.67 10.27
N TYR A 73 -1.38 17.04 11.23
CA TYR A 73 0.05 16.73 11.18
C TYR A 73 0.30 15.21 11.21
N MET A 74 -0.35 14.48 12.12
CA MET A 74 -0.18 13.03 12.21
C MET A 74 -0.63 12.31 10.94
N SER A 75 -1.77 12.71 10.37
CA SER A 75 -2.27 12.13 9.11
C SER A 75 -1.33 12.43 7.93
N ALA A 76 -0.75 13.64 7.86
CA ALA A 76 0.21 14.02 6.84
C ALA A 76 1.55 13.28 7.00
N CYS A 77 2.06 13.13 8.21
CA CYS A 77 3.25 12.34 8.50
C CYS A 77 3.08 10.88 8.10
N GLY A 78 1.98 10.23 8.51
CA GLY A 78 1.70 8.84 8.16
C GLY A 78 1.64 8.61 6.65
N LYS A 79 1.03 9.54 5.91
CA LYS A 79 1.01 9.52 4.44
C LYS A 79 2.38 9.68 3.82
N THR A 80 3.18 10.59 4.35
CA THR A 80 4.52 10.85 3.85
C THR A 80 5.38 9.61 4.06
N CYS A 81 5.40 9.04 5.26
CA CYS A 81 6.10 7.78 5.52
C CYS A 81 5.60 6.64 4.61
N GLY A 82 4.28 6.50 4.44
CA GLY A 82 3.69 5.49 3.56
C GLY A 82 4.10 5.65 2.10
N TRP A 83 4.20 6.90 1.60
CA TRP A 83 4.67 7.18 0.25
C TRP A 83 6.14 6.80 0.07
N TRP A 84 6.99 7.18 1.02
CA TRP A 84 8.43 6.88 0.97
C TRP A 84 8.70 5.38 1.06
N LEU A 85 8.04 4.69 2.00
CA LEU A 85 8.15 3.23 2.15
C LEU A 85 7.55 2.50 0.94
N GLY A 86 6.46 3.02 0.37
CA GLY A 86 5.88 2.50 -0.86
C GLY A 86 6.85 2.57 -2.04
N LEU A 87 7.52 3.70 -2.23
CA LEU A 87 8.56 3.86 -3.26
C LEU A 87 9.75 2.92 -3.01
N ALA A 88 10.24 2.85 -1.76
CA ALA A 88 11.34 1.95 -1.41
C ALA A 88 11.00 0.48 -1.71
N SER A 89 9.78 0.04 -1.40
CA SER A 89 9.28 -1.30 -1.71
C SER A 89 9.27 -1.58 -3.21
N VAL A 90 8.80 -0.63 -4.04
CA VAL A 90 8.80 -0.77 -5.50
C VAL A 90 10.22 -0.87 -6.06
N CYS A 91 11.15 -0.04 -5.57
CA CYS A 91 12.56 -0.12 -5.97
C CYS A 91 13.18 -1.47 -5.59
N ASN A 92 12.88 -1.98 -4.39
CA ASN A 92 13.34 -3.30 -3.95
C ASN A 92 12.80 -4.42 -4.84
N LEU A 93 11.51 -4.39 -5.18
CA LEU A 93 10.91 -5.39 -6.08
C LEU A 93 11.57 -5.35 -7.47
N ALA A 94 11.79 -4.17 -8.04
CA ALA A 94 12.47 -4.03 -9.33
C ALA A 94 13.90 -4.59 -9.29
N ALA A 95 14.65 -4.32 -8.21
CA ALA A 95 15.98 -4.88 -8.03
C ALA A 95 15.97 -6.41 -7.95
N VAL A 96 15.05 -6.99 -7.19
CA VAL A 96 14.91 -8.47 -7.07
C VAL A 96 14.52 -9.09 -8.42
N MET A 97 13.65 -8.45 -9.20
CA MET A 97 13.29 -8.94 -10.54
C MET A 97 14.50 -8.98 -11.48
N VAL A 98 15.33 -7.94 -11.48
CA VAL A 98 16.57 -7.91 -12.30
C VAL A 98 17.56 -8.98 -11.86
N LEU A 99 17.75 -9.17 -10.55
CA LEU A 99 18.63 -10.22 -10.02
C LEU A 99 18.12 -11.62 -10.38
N ALA A 100 16.81 -11.85 -10.35
CA ALA A 100 16.21 -13.11 -10.75
C ALA A 100 16.45 -13.41 -12.24
N MET A 101 16.33 -12.40 -13.12
CA MET A 101 16.65 -12.56 -14.54
C MET A 101 18.12 -12.92 -14.78
N LEU A 102 19.05 -12.27 -14.07
CA LEU A 102 20.47 -12.56 -14.16
C LEU A 102 20.80 -13.98 -13.69
N HIS A 103 20.19 -14.42 -12.59
CA HIS A 103 20.38 -15.77 -12.06
C HIS A 103 19.88 -16.87 -13.02
N LEU A 104 18.81 -16.59 -13.78
CA LEU A 104 18.29 -17.52 -14.79
C LEU A 104 19.08 -17.48 -16.12
N GLY A 105 19.67 -16.33 -16.47
CA GLY A 105 20.32 -16.12 -17.76
C GLY A 105 21.83 -16.40 -17.82
N VAL A 106 22.51 -16.42 -16.66
CA VAL A 106 23.97 -16.64 -16.59
C VAL A 106 24.27 -17.85 -15.72
N ASP A 107 24.76 -18.92 -16.34
CA ASP A 107 25.20 -20.13 -15.62
C ASP A 107 26.30 -19.79 -14.60
N GLY A 108 26.06 -20.13 -13.32
CA GLY A 108 27.00 -19.90 -12.22
C GLY A 108 26.93 -18.52 -11.56
N TYR A 109 25.95 -17.67 -11.88
CA TYR A 109 25.76 -16.39 -11.20
C TYR A 109 25.22 -16.57 -9.77
N ILE A 110 26.07 -16.27 -8.78
CA ILE A 110 25.71 -16.29 -7.36
C ILE A 110 25.39 -14.86 -6.92
N VAL A 111 24.17 -14.63 -6.43
CA VAL A 111 23.78 -13.35 -5.83
C VAL A 111 24.62 -13.13 -4.56
N ARG A 112 25.52 -12.15 -4.60
CA ARG A 112 26.32 -11.76 -3.43
C ARG A 112 25.62 -10.60 -2.72
N PRO A 113 25.39 -10.68 -1.39
CA PRO A 113 25.10 -9.48 -0.63
C PRO A 113 26.31 -8.54 -0.72
N TRP A 114 26.05 -7.24 -0.81
CA TRP A 114 27.10 -6.23 -0.66
C TRP A 114 27.70 -6.26 0.75
#